data_AF-A0A1F8NP16-F1
#
_entry.id   AF-A0A1F8NP16-F1
#
_cell.length_a   1.000
_cell.length_b   1.000
_cell.length_c   1.000
_cell.angle_alpha   90.00
_cell.angle_beta   90.00
_cell.angle_gamma   90.00
#
_symmetry.space_group_name_H-M   'P 1'
#
loop_
_entity.id
_entity.type
_entity.pdbx_description
1 polymer ?
#
loop_
_entity_poly.entity_id
_entity_poly.type
_entity_poly.pdbx_seq_one_letter_code
_entity_poly.pdbx_strand_id
1 'polypeptide(L)'
;MEPILAGGGVLSRAPRPGYAALALLDSLQPTGITTLVLDPHSLTPALGAAAAVLPLVTVHVLESGSFVSLGTVVSPMGGGRAGRPVARVKLEREGQAALEGEVRLGQLVVLPLGPGEVGRLTLRPERGFDVGLGGPGKAGALKVTGGAVGLIIDARGRPLSLPKDAGRRRELNQKWLFDIGALQ
;
A
#
# COMPACT_ATOMS: atom_id res chain seq x y z
N MET A 1 8.30 10.33 -0.84
CA MET A 1 8.66 9.94 0.54
C MET A 1 8.50 8.44 0.59
N GLU A 2 9.61 7.71 0.58
CA GLU A 2 9.62 6.24 0.57
C GLU A 2 10.80 5.76 1.40
N PRO A 3 10.66 4.67 2.18
CA PRO A 3 9.41 3.98 2.56
C PRO A 3 8.66 4.69 3.72
N ILE A 4 7.39 4.33 3.96
CA ILE A 4 6.69 4.63 5.22
C ILE A 4 6.98 3.48 6.19
N LEU A 5 7.68 3.80 7.27
CA LEU A 5 8.05 2.86 8.30
C LEU A 5 7.18 3.06 9.54
N ALA A 6 6.57 1.97 10.01
CA ALA A 6 5.63 2.00 11.12
C ALA A 6 5.99 0.98 12.19
N GLY A 7 5.95 1.40 13.45
CA GLY A 7 6.20 0.55 14.61
C GLY A 7 5.15 0.73 15.69
N GLY A 8 5.31 -0.03 16.77
CA GLY A 8 4.44 0.04 17.95
C GLY A 8 3.51 -1.17 18.07
N GLY A 9 3.27 -1.59 19.32
CA GLY A 9 2.65 -2.88 19.62
C GLY A 9 1.23 -3.10 19.12
N VAL A 10 0.51 -2.06 18.68
CA VAL A 10 -0.81 -2.20 18.03
C VAL A 10 -0.67 -2.66 16.58
N LEU A 11 0.28 -2.08 15.83
CA LEU A 11 0.52 -2.44 14.43
C LEU A 11 1.32 -3.74 14.34
N SER A 12 2.38 -3.86 15.15
CA SER A 12 3.27 -5.02 15.16
C SER A 12 2.60 -6.32 15.64
N ARG A 13 1.49 -6.22 16.38
CA ARG A 13 0.71 -7.38 16.86
C ARG A 13 -0.68 -7.45 16.23
N ALA A 14 -0.89 -6.77 15.11
CA ALA A 14 -2.12 -6.90 14.36
C ALA A 14 -2.35 -8.39 14.00
N PRO A 15 -3.58 -8.93 14.13
CA PRO A 15 -3.83 -10.35 13.89
C PRO A 15 -3.43 -10.82 12.49
N ARG A 16 -3.49 -9.92 11.51
CA ARG A 16 -3.06 -10.13 10.13
C ARG A 16 -2.40 -8.85 9.58
N PRO A 17 -1.46 -8.98 8.62
CA PRO A 17 -0.82 -7.84 7.96
C PRO A 17 -1.82 -6.83 7.36
N GLY A 18 -2.94 -7.32 6.82
CA GLY A 18 -4.00 -6.47 6.24
C GLY A 18 -4.61 -5.48 7.23
N TYR A 19 -4.74 -5.83 8.52
CA TYR A 19 -5.21 -4.90 9.55
C TYR A 19 -4.23 -3.75 9.76
N ALA A 20 -2.94 -4.05 9.86
CA ALA A 20 -1.90 -3.03 10.02
C ALA A 20 -1.83 -2.12 8.79
N ALA A 21 -1.89 -2.69 7.59
CA ALA A 21 -1.90 -1.93 6.34
C ALA A 21 -3.12 -0.99 6.27
N LEU A 22 -4.33 -1.47 6.54
CA LEU A 22 -5.53 -0.64 6.49
C LEU A 22 -5.48 0.50 7.52
N ALA A 23 -5.03 0.23 8.74
CA ALA A 23 -4.85 1.26 9.76
C ALA A 23 -3.86 2.35 9.33
N LEU A 24 -2.76 1.98 8.67
CA LEU A 24 -1.78 2.92 8.12
C LEU A 24 -2.36 3.76 6.98
N LEU A 25 -3.10 3.12 6.06
CA LEU A 25 -3.73 3.82 4.95
C LEU A 25 -4.79 4.81 5.43
N ASP A 26 -5.57 4.47 6.45
CA ASP A 26 -6.64 5.31 6.99
C ASP A 26 -6.09 6.49 7.81
N SER A 27 -4.99 6.27 8.54
CA SER A 27 -4.37 7.29 9.39
C SER A 27 -3.50 8.28 8.60
N LEU A 28 -2.65 7.78 7.71
CA LEU A 28 -1.68 8.60 6.97
C LEU A 28 -2.22 9.09 5.63
N GLN A 29 -3.20 8.39 5.05
CA GLN A 29 -3.78 8.69 3.74
C GLN A 29 -2.72 9.03 2.68
N PRO A 30 -1.72 8.15 2.47
CA PRO A 30 -0.63 8.43 1.54
C PRO A 30 -1.15 8.61 0.11
N THR A 31 -0.36 9.29 -0.71
CA THR A 31 -0.66 9.62 -2.10
C THR A 31 0.47 9.18 -3.03
N GLY A 32 0.16 8.81 -4.26
CA GLY A 32 1.14 8.32 -5.22
C GLY A 32 1.54 6.87 -4.93
N ILE A 33 2.79 6.54 -5.22
CA ILE A 33 3.38 5.23 -4.93
C ILE A 33 4.20 5.34 -3.64
N THR A 34 4.07 4.35 -2.76
CA THR A 34 4.89 4.21 -1.56
C THR A 34 4.97 2.75 -1.11
N THR A 35 5.90 2.44 -0.22
CA THR A 35 6.00 1.10 0.40
C THR A 35 5.70 1.22 1.89
N LEU A 36 4.83 0.34 2.39
CA LEU A 36 4.56 0.23 3.83
C LEU A 36 5.46 -0.85 4.44
N VAL A 37 6.16 -0.49 5.52
CA VAL A 37 7.09 -1.38 6.23
C VAL A 37 6.76 -1.37 7.72
N LEU A 38 6.68 -2.55 8.34
CA LEU A 38 6.53 -2.72 9.77
C LEU A 38 7.86 -2.98 10.46
N ASP A 39 8.02 -2.37 11.62
CA ASP A 39 9.01 -2.70 12.64
C ASP A 39 8.35 -3.57 13.72
N PRO A 40 8.37 -4.90 13.59
CA PRO A 40 7.75 -5.79 14.55
C PRO A 40 8.48 -5.80 15.90
N HIS A 41 9.75 -5.42 15.93
CA HIS A 41 10.65 -5.56 17.07
C HIS A 41 10.97 -4.23 17.77
N SER A 42 10.37 -3.12 17.32
CA SER A 42 10.62 -1.76 17.83
C SER A 42 12.10 -1.37 17.80
N LEU A 43 12.81 -1.79 16.75
CA LEU A 43 14.24 -1.53 16.56
C LEU A 43 14.51 -0.09 16.11
N THR A 44 13.55 0.56 15.44
CA THR A 44 13.75 1.85 14.77
C THR A 44 14.33 2.94 15.69
N PRO A 45 13.82 3.16 16.92
CA PRO A 45 14.40 4.18 17.81
C PRO A 45 15.84 3.85 18.21
N ALA A 46 16.12 2.58 18.52
CA ALA A 46 17.46 2.14 18.91
C ALA A 46 18.45 2.25 17.74
N LEU A 47 18.04 1.88 16.52
CA LEU A 47 18.82 2.05 15.30
C LEU A 47 19.07 3.52 14.98
N GLY A 48 18.08 4.40 15.19
CA GLY A 48 18.25 5.84 15.02
C GLY A 48 19.31 6.42 15.96
N ALA A 49 19.32 6.00 17.23
CA ALA A 49 20.34 6.41 18.19
C ALA A 49 21.73 5.83 17.85
N ALA A 50 21.78 4.57 17.41
CA ALA A 50 23.02 3.89 17.08
C ALA A 50 23.65 4.37 15.76
N ALA A 51 22.86 4.90 14.82
CA ALA A 51 23.30 5.27 13.47
C ALA A 51 24.50 6.21 13.44
N ALA A 52 24.59 7.15 14.41
CA ALA A 52 25.67 8.12 14.49
C ALA A 52 27.01 7.52 14.97
N VAL A 53 26.97 6.40 15.70
CA VAL A 53 28.15 5.78 16.34
C VAL A 53 28.53 4.48 15.66
N LEU A 54 27.55 3.69 15.23
CA LEU A 54 27.70 2.36 14.64
C LEU A 54 26.91 2.26 13.31
N PRO A 55 27.27 3.06 12.28
CA PRO A 55 26.50 3.13 11.04
C PRO A 55 26.47 1.78 10.29
N LEU A 56 27.59 1.05 10.24
CA LEU A 56 27.65 -0.24 9.54
C LEU A 56 26.73 -1.30 10.16
N VAL A 57 26.70 -1.37 11.49
CA VAL A 57 25.80 -2.30 12.22
C VAL A 57 24.35 -1.91 11.97
N THR A 58 24.06 -0.60 11.96
CA THR A 58 22.72 -0.09 11.69
C THR A 58 22.22 -0.50 10.32
N VAL A 59 23.05 -0.35 9.28
CA VAL A 59 22.73 -0.80 7.91
C VAL A 59 22.52 -2.32 7.88
N HIS A 60 23.39 -3.09 8.54
CA HIS A 60 23.27 -4.54 8.55
C HIS A 60 21.94 -5.03 9.18
N VAL A 61 21.46 -4.36 10.22
CA VAL A 61 20.14 -4.68 10.84
C VAL A 61 18.97 -4.22 9.96
N LEU A 62 19.12 -3.17 9.17
CA LEU A 62 18.10 -2.79 8.18
C LEU A 62 18.00 -3.85 7.06
N GLU A 63 19.12 -4.48 6.69
CA GLU A 63 19.21 -5.49 5.63
C GLU A 63 18.97 -6.93 6.13
N SER A 64 18.96 -7.18 7.44
CA SER A 64 18.84 -8.53 8.03
C SER A 64 17.46 -9.17 7.87
N GLY A 65 16.48 -8.44 7.32
CA GLY A 65 15.08 -8.88 7.28
C GLY A 65 14.33 -8.72 8.60
N SER A 66 14.86 -7.92 9.54
CA SER A 66 14.18 -7.60 10.81
C SER A 66 12.94 -6.71 10.65
N PHE A 67 12.72 -6.16 9.45
CA PHE A 67 11.55 -5.39 9.07
C PHE A 67 10.67 -6.18 8.11
N VAL A 68 9.36 -6.00 8.22
CA VAL A 68 8.39 -6.71 7.38
C VAL A 68 7.78 -5.73 6.37
N SER A 69 8.06 -5.94 5.08
CA SER A 69 7.33 -5.24 4.02
C SER A 69 5.87 -5.69 4.03
N LEU A 70 4.93 -4.77 4.27
CA LEU A 70 3.50 -5.02 4.04
C LEU A 70 3.19 -5.03 2.55
N GLY A 71 3.91 -4.22 1.78
CA GLY A 71 3.85 -4.21 0.32
C GLY A 71 3.88 -2.80 -0.27
N THR A 72 3.95 -2.76 -1.60
CA THR A 72 3.83 -1.51 -2.37
C THR A 72 2.36 -1.07 -2.38
N VAL A 73 2.13 0.23 -2.21
CA VAL A 73 0.81 0.87 -2.27
C VAL A 73 0.80 1.89 -3.39
N VAL A 74 -0.24 1.86 -4.23
CA VAL A 74 -0.59 2.92 -5.17
C VAL A 74 -1.87 3.58 -4.68
N SER A 75 -1.79 4.86 -4.32
CA SER A 75 -2.92 5.69 -3.86
C SER A 75 -3.15 6.84 -4.84
N PRO A 76 -4.03 6.66 -5.84
CA PRO A 76 -4.30 7.70 -6.83
C PRO A 76 -4.94 8.95 -6.21
N MET A 77 -4.44 10.13 -6.56
CA MET A 77 -5.04 11.41 -6.23
C MET A 77 -5.99 11.85 -7.34
N GLY A 78 -7.20 12.25 -6.97
CA GLY A 78 -8.23 12.73 -7.88
C GLY A 78 -9.60 12.58 -7.26
N GLY A 79 -10.63 13.07 -7.97
CA GLY A 79 -11.98 13.12 -7.45
C GLY A 79 -13.03 12.67 -8.46
N GLY A 80 -14.26 12.51 -7.98
CA GLY A 80 -15.40 12.17 -8.80
C GLY A 80 -16.48 11.45 -8.00
N ARG A 81 -17.46 10.91 -8.72
CA ARG A 81 -18.49 10.06 -8.13
C ARG A 81 -17.91 8.67 -7.85
N ALA A 82 -18.39 8.04 -6.78
CA ALA A 82 -18.04 6.65 -6.47
C ALA A 82 -18.31 5.74 -7.69
N GLY A 83 -17.43 4.77 -7.93
CA GLY A 83 -17.51 3.86 -9.07
C GLY A 83 -16.95 4.42 -10.38
N ARG A 84 -16.53 5.69 -10.44
CA ARG A 84 -15.82 6.26 -11.60
C ARG A 84 -14.50 5.50 -11.85
N PRO A 85 -14.16 5.13 -13.10
CA PRO A 85 -12.85 4.56 -13.43
C PRO A 85 -11.70 5.47 -12.99
N VAL A 86 -10.68 4.89 -12.35
CA VAL A 86 -9.50 5.59 -11.80
C VAL A 86 -8.26 5.28 -12.62
N ALA A 87 -7.98 4.00 -12.85
CA ALA A 87 -6.84 3.56 -13.64
C ALA A 87 -7.05 2.14 -14.17
N ARG A 88 -6.44 1.84 -15.31
CA ARG A 88 -6.16 0.45 -15.71
C ARG A 88 -4.80 0.05 -15.17
N VAL A 89 -4.74 -1.15 -14.60
CA VAL A 89 -3.55 -1.72 -14.00
C VAL A 89 -3.18 -3.00 -14.74
N LYS A 90 -1.88 -3.21 -14.94
CA LYS A 90 -1.32 -4.45 -15.46
C LYS A 90 -0.11 -4.83 -14.60
N LEU A 91 -0.15 -6.00 -13.97
CA LEU A 91 0.95 -6.57 -13.21
C LEU A 91 1.53 -7.77 -13.96
N GLU A 92 2.80 -7.67 -14.33
CA GLU A 92 3.56 -8.72 -14.98
C GLU A 92 4.54 -9.32 -13.97
N ARG A 93 4.53 -10.64 -13.84
CA ARG A 93 5.38 -11.41 -12.91
C ARG A 93 6.08 -12.50 -13.71
N GLU A 94 7.31 -12.81 -13.33
CA GLU A 94 8.09 -13.83 -14.02
C GLU A 94 7.41 -15.19 -13.96
N GLY A 95 7.28 -15.86 -15.11
CA GLY A 95 6.67 -17.20 -15.20
C GLY A 95 5.16 -17.26 -14.95
N GLN A 96 4.46 -16.13 -14.83
CA GLN A 96 3.02 -16.09 -14.57
C GLN A 96 2.28 -15.24 -15.60
N ALA A 97 0.99 -15.56 -15.82
CA ALA A 97 0.12 -14.74 -16.65
C ALA A 97 0.00 -13.33 -16.06
N ALA A 98 -0.03 -12.33 -16.94
CA ALA A 98 -0.25 -10.94 -16.55
C ALA A 98 -1.65 -10.78 -15.95
N LEU A 99 -1.72 -10.07 -14.83
CA LEU A 99 -2.99 -9.68 -14.22
C LEU A 99 -3.35 -8.28 -14.70
N GLU A 100 -4.50 -8.13 -15.33
CA GLU A 100 -4.98 -6.86 -15.87
C GLU A 100 -6.38 -6.55 -15.37
N GLY A 101 -6.66 -5.28 -15.11
CA GLY A 101 -7.97 -4.86 -14.63
C GLY A 101 -8.15 -3.35 -14.61
N GLU A 102 -9.39 -2.94 -14.35
CA GLU A 102 -9.76 -1.54 -14.10
C GLU A 102 -10.08 -1.38 -12.62
N VAL A 103 -9.49 -0.36 -11.99
CA VAL A 103 -9.78 0.03 -10.61
C VAL A 103 -10.67 1.27 -10.62
N ARG A 104 -11.70 1.27 -9.78
CA ARG A 104 -12.71 2.32 -9.67
C ARG A 104 -12.67 3.03 -8.33
N LEU A 105 -13.11 4.28 -8.32
CA LEU A 105 -13.11 5.14 -7.15
C LEU A 105 -14.00 4.54 -6.04
N GLY A 106 -13.44 4.40 -4.84
CA GLY A 106 -14.04 3.72 -3.69
C GLY A 106 -13.53 2.29 -3.46
N GLN A 107 -12.77 1.72 -4.40
CA GLN A 107 -12.23 0.37 -4.27
C GLN A 107 -10.87 0.34 -3.55
N LEU A 108 -10.65 -0.77 -2.86
CA LEU A 108 -9.36 -1.21 -2.36
C LEU A 108 -9.07 -2.55 -3.01
N VAL A 109 -7.96 -2.67 -3.73
CA VAL A 109 -7.64 -3.89 -4.50
C VAL A 109 -6.26 -4.38 -4.10
N VAL A 110 -6.14 -5.67 -3.79
CA VAL A 110 -4.87 -6.33 -3.56
C VAL A 110 -4.55 -7.22 -4.76
N LEU A 111 -3.44 -6.93 -5.42
CA LEU A 111 -2.88 -7.78 -6.47
C LEU A 111 -1.86 -8.73 -5.84
N PRO A 112 -1.92 -10.05 -6.16
CA PRO A 112 -1.04 -11.04 -5.57
C PRO A 112 0.41 -10.81 -6.02
N LEU A 113 1.23 -10.37 -5.06
CA LEU A 113 2.67 -10.18 -5.17
C LEU A 113 3.27 -10.39 -3.78
N GLY A 114 3.71 -11.61 -3.49
CA GLY A 114 4.14 -12.04 -2.16
C GLY A 114 5.48 -11.46 -1.70
N PRO A 115 5.89 -11.74 -0.45
CA PRO A 115 7.19 -11.30 0.08
C PRO A 115 8.36 -11.76 -0.81
N GLY A 116 9.24 -10.83 -1.18
CA GLY A 116 10.39 -11.10 -2.05
C GLY A 116 10.06 -11.22 -3.54
N GLU A 117 8.78 -11.32 -3.92
CA GLU A 117 8.37 -11.31 -5.32
C GLU A 117 8.50 -9.90 -5.91
N VAL A 118 8.87 -9.87 -7.19
CA VAL A 118 9.07 -8.64 -7.95
C VAL A 118 8.18 -8.69 -9.17
N GLY A 119 7.54 -7.57 -9.49
CA GLY A 119 6.71 -7.44 -10.67
C GLY A 119 6.96 -6.13 -11.42
N ARG A 120 6.58 -6.11 -12.69
CA ARG A 120 6.47 -4.89 -13.49
C ARG A 120 5.02 -4.43 -13.47
N LEU A 121 4.76 -3.33 -12.78
CA LEU A 121 3.44 -2.70 -12.70
C LEU A 121 3.35 -1.63 -13.78
N THR A 122 2.35 -1.73 -14.66
CA THR A 122 1.97 -0.66 -15.59
C THR A 122 0.68 -0.02 -15.11
N LEU A 123 0.69 1.31 -14.97
CA LEU A 123 -0.45 2.12 -14.56
C LEU A 123 -0.85 3.05 -15.69
N ARG A 124 -2.15 3.04 -16.03
CA ARG A 124 -2.77 3.98 -16.96
C ARG A 124 -3.89 4.71 -16.25
N PRO A 125 -3.63 5.86 -15.61
CA PRO A 125 -4.65 6.63 -14.93
C PRO A 125 -5.62 7.28 -15.92
N GLU A 126 -6.88 7.36 -15.52
CA GLU A 126 -7.91 8.09 -16.23
C GLU A 126 -7.74 9.61 -16.04
N ARG A 127 -8.40 10.41 -16.89
CA ARG A 127 -8.27 11.87 -16.87
C ARG A 127 -8.56 12.45 -15.48
N GLY A 128 -7.62 13.23 -14.95
CA GLY A 128 -7.76 13.90 -13.65
C GLY A 128 -7.42 13.02 -12.44
N PHE A 129 -6.85 11.83 -12.65
CA PHE A 129 -6.18 11.06 -11.61
C PHE A 129 -4.66 11.09 -11.78
N ASP A 130 -3.95 11.31 -10.67
CA ASP A 130 -2.49 11.22 -10.57
C ASP A 130 -2.12 10.01 -9.71
N VAL A 131 -1.26 9.15 -10.23
CA VAL A 131 -0.78 7.94 -9.54
C VAL A 131 0.65 8.09 -9.00
N GLY A 132 1.23 9.30 -9.07
CA GLY A 132 2.61 9.57 -8.65
C GLY A 132 3.65 9.36 -9.76
N LEU A 133 3.25 9.37 -11.02
CA LEU A 133 4.14 9.17 -12.19
C LEU A 133 4.40 10.48 -12.97
N GLY A 134 4.38 11.62 -12.27
CA GLY A 134 4.68 12.93 -12.86
C GLY A 134 3.46 13.76 -13.24
N GLY A 135 2.27 13.45 -12.68
CA GLY A 135 1.09 14.30 -12.76
C GLY A 135 -0.18 13.59 -13.25
N PRO A 136 -1.32 14.30 -13.28
CA PRO A 136 -2.60 13.72 -13.70
C PRO A 136 -2.58 13.15 -15.12
N GLY A 137 -3.10 11.93 -15.30
CA GLY A 137 -3.18 11.26 -16.60
C GLY A 137 -1.85 10.71 -17.13
N LYS A 138 -0.74 10.86 -16.38
CA LYS A 138 0.56 10.31 -16.78
C LYS A 138 0.60 8.80 -16.53
N ALA A 139 0.62 8.04 -17.62
CA ALA A 139 0.84 6.60 -17.58
C ALA A 139 2.34 6.29 -17.49
N GLY A 140 2.65 5.13 -16.92
CA GLY A 140 4.02 4.64 -16.85
C GLY A 140 4.09 3.23 -16.30
N ALA A 141 5.31 2.70 -16.26
CA ALA A 141 5.58 1.40 -15.68
C ALA A 141 6.76 1.49 -14.72
N LEU A 142 6.70 0.72 -13.64
CA LEU A 142 7.70 0.67 -12.61
C LEU A 142 7.89 -0.76 -12.10
N LYS A 143 9.10 -1.03 -11.61
CA LYS A 143 9.38 -2.25 -10.86
C LYS A 143 8.83 -2.07 -9.45
N VAL A 144 8.03 -3.03 -9.00
CA VAL A 144 7.45 -3.05 -7.65
C VAL A 144 7.82 -4.35 -6.94
N THR A 145 7.91 -4.28 -5.63
CA THR A 145 8.15 -5.44 -4.78
C THR A 145 6.90 -5.73 -3.96
N GLY A 146 6.63 -7.02 -3.79
CA GLY A 146 5.54 -7.52 -2.96
C GLY A 146 5.78 -7.37 -1.47
N GLY A 147 4.86 -7.91 -0.70
CA GLY A 147 4.93 -7.90 0.76
C GLY A 147 3.90 -8.83 1.37
N ALA A 148 3.80 -8.79 2.70
CA ALA A 148 2.91 -9.66 3.46
C ALA A 148 1.42 -9.48 3.13
N VAL A 149 1.02 -8.32 2.57
CA VAL A 149 -0.33 -8.09 2.03
C VAL A 149 -0.37 -8.27 0.52
N GLY A 150 0.62 -7.77 -0.20
CA GLY A 150 0.66 -7.79 -1.66
C GLY A 150 0.92 -6.40 -2.25
N LEU A 151 0.61 -6.23 -3.53
CA LEU A 151 0.55 -4.90 -4.14
C LEU A 151 -0.86 -4.32 -3.93
N ILE A 152 -0.96 -3.20 -3.22
CA ILE A 152 -2.22 -2.58 -2.84
C ILE A 152 -2.52 -1.41 -3.77
N ILE A 153 -3.69 -1.38 -4.40
CA ILE A 153 -4.23 -0.21 -5.09
C ILE A 153 -5.35 0.37 -4.22
N ASP A 154 -5.05 1.48 -3.53
CA ASP A 154 -6.00 2.21 -2.69
C ASP A 154 -6.64 3.34 -3.48
N ALA A 155 -7.71 2.99 -4.21
CA ALA A 155 -8.53 3.94 -4.96
C ALA A 155 -9.73 4.44 -4.13
N ARG A 156 -9.68 4.38 -2.79
CA ARG A 156 -10.81 4.82 -1.94
C ARG A 156 -11.02 6.33 -1.95
N GLY A 157 -10.03 7.08 -2.42
CA GLY A 157 -10.04 8.54 -2.51
C GLY A 157 -9.19 9.20 -1.42
N ARG A 158 -8.72 10.41 -1.73
CA ARG A 158 -7.88 11.25 -0.86
C ARG A 158 -8.37 12.70 -0.94
N PRO A 159 -8.91 13.28 0.15
CA PRO A 159 -9.16 12.64 1.44
C PRO A 159 -10.22 11.54 1.37
N LEU A 160 -10.14 10.57 2.28
CA LEU A 160 -11.10 9.48 2.43
C LEU A 160 -12.45 10.04 2.89
N SER A 161 -13.47 9.90 2.05
CA SER A 161 -14.83 10.35 2.36
C SER A 161 -15.70 9.16 2.75
N LEU A 162 -16.09 9.09 4.02
CA LEU A 162 -16.98 8.04 4.53
C LEU A 162 -18.46 8.42 4.38
N PRO A 163 -19.36 7.44 4.16
CA PRO A 163 -20.79 7.67 4.21
C PRO A 163 -21.22 8.25 5.57
N LYS A 164 -22.17 9.19 5.53
CA LYS A 164 -22.80 9.74 6.75
C LYS A 164 -23.64 8.68 7.47
N ASP A 165 -24.37 7.88 6.69
CA ASP A 165 -25.16 6.76 7.20
C ASP A 165 -24.25 5.69 7.85
N ALA A 166 -24.59 5.33 9.08
CA ALA A 166 -23.78 4.42 9.89
C ALA A 166 -23.79 2.99 9.35
N GLY A 167 -24.94 2.52 8.84
CA GLY A 167 -25.08 1.19 8.24
C GLY A 167 -24.18 1.06 7.02
N ARG A 168 -24.29 2.00 6.08
CA ARG A 168 -23.49 2.03 4.86
C ARG A 168 -22.00 2.15 5.13
N ARG A 169 -21.61 2.94 6.14
CA ARG A 169 -20.22 3.05 6.57
C ARG A 169 -19.68 1.74 7.15
N ARG A 170 -20.49 1.02 7.95
CA ARG A 170 -20.12 -0.30 8.50
C ARG A 170 -19.93 -1.33 7.39
N GLU A 171 -20.86 -1.40 6.44
CA GLU A 171 -20.76 -2.28 5.27
C GLU A 171 -19.48 -2.02 4.48
N LEU A 172 -19.19 -0.74 4.21
CA LEU A 172 -18.01 -0.34 3.44
C LEU A 172 -16.70 -0.72 4.16
N ASN A 173 -16.63 -0.50 5.48
CA ASN A 173 -15.47 -0.90 6.27
C ASN A 173 -15.29 -2.42 6.30
N GLN A 174 -16.37 -3.20 6.44
CA GLN A 174 -16.31 -4.67 6.35
C GLN A 174 -15.81 -5.13 4.98
N LYS A 175 -16.28 -4.47 3.92
CA LYS A 175 -15.79 -4.74 2.57
C LYS A 175 -14.29 -4.49 2.46
N TRP A 176 -13.79 -3.35 2.94
CA TRP A 176 -12.36 -3.04 2.85
C TRP A 176 -11.49 -3.96 3.71
N LEU A 177 -11.97 -4.38 4.89
CA LEU A 177 -11.30 -5.39 5.71
C LEU A 177 -11.20 -6.74 4.98
N PHE A 178 -12.25 -7.13 4.26
CA PHE A 178 -12.22 -8.32 3.42
C PHE A 178 -11.27 -8.14 2.22
N ASP A 179 -11.39 -7.03 1.49
CA ASP A 179 -10.61 -6.75 0.27
C ASP A 179 -9.09 -6.71 0.53
N ILE A 180 -8.67 -6.23 1.71
CA ILE A 180 -7.24 -6.17 2.10
C ILE A 180 -6.72 -7.46 2.76
N GLY A 181 -7.57 -8.49 2.87
CA GLY A 181 -7.20 -9.78 3.48
C GLY A 181 -7.14 -9.76 5.01
N ALA A 182 -7.74 -8.78 5.68
CA ALA A 182 -7.78 -8.74 7.15
C ALA A 182 -8.73 -9.80 7.76
N LEU A 183 -9.70 -10.27 6.99
CA LEU A 183 -10.73 -11.24 7.43
C LEU A 183 -10.53 -12.68 6.93
N GLN A 184 -9.48 -12.94 6.14
CA GLN A 184 -9.24 -14.24 5.48
C GLN A 184 -8.39 -15.18 6.32
#